data_AF-A0A2C1YYE9-F1
#
_entry.id   AF-A0A2C1YYE9-F1
#
_cell.length_a   1.000
_cell.length_b   1.000
_cell.length_c   1.000
_cell.angle_alpha   90.00
_cell.angle_beta   90.00
_cell.angle_gamma   90.00
#
_symmetry.space_group_name_H-M   'P 1'
#
loop_
_entity.id
_entity.type
_entity.pdbx_description
1 polymer ?
#
loop_
_entity_poly.entity_id
_entity_poly.type
_entity_poly.pdbx_seq_one_letter_code
_entity_poly.pdbx_strand_id
1 'polypeptide(L)'
;MTPIKIGVVGVGSMGFNHCKILHMLKNADFKGVYDKDLKRSKEVAKTFAVQVFSSYNELLDAVDAVIIAVQTSYHFSLTLQAIQRGKHVLVEKPFVSSLKEAEQIIRLVDQGSVIVQVGHVERFNPTLKYLSKVMNPNNLISIEARRFGVPNRNIETDVILDLMIHDIDIILELVNSPLLNVSGVGYYNEEGKQLEAASALLSFKNGCFASLLSSRLSLDKKRGLYVTEKSRFLKANLLTKELNIYQKTNLSPFDSHSCHLEHIIEKVKIPYEEALYLENQHFLQSIEAQQPPKIGVHEAFKALEVALEIKEQIEEGKRSK
;
A
#
# COMPACT_ATOMS: atom_id res chain seq x y z
N MET A 1 -19.37 7.26 22.39
CA MET A 1 -18.64 5.99 22.23
C MET A 1 -17.30 6.11 22.93
N THR A 2 -16.84 5.05 23.58
CA THR A 2 -15.53 4.98 24.22
C THR A 2 -14.44 4.89 23.14
N PRO A 3 -13.44 5.79 23.14
CA PRO A 3 -12.32 5.71 22.21
C PRO A 3 -11.55 4.39 22.37
N ILE A 4 -11.02 3.85 21.27
CA ILE A 4 -10.26 2.61 21.24
C ILE A 4 -8.88 2.85 21.86
N LYS A 5 -8.49 2.06 22.86
CA LYS A 5 -7.15 2.16 23.44
C LYS A 5 -6.16 1.59 22.45
N ILE A 6 -5.19 2.39 22.01
CA ILE A 6 -4.29 2.00 20.93
C ILE A 6 -2.84 2.35 21.26
N GLY A 7 -1.93 1.47 20.83
CA GLY A 7 -0.49 1.61 20.99
C GLY A 7 0.28 1.50 19.68
N VAL A 8 1.52 1.99 19.65
CA VAL A 8 2.42 1.85 18.49
C VAL A 8 3.67 1.07 18.88
N VAL A 9 4.00 0.06 18.08
CA VAL A 9 5.19 -0.79 18.19
C VAL A 9 6.14 -0.44 17.07
N GLY A 10 7.35 0.00 17.42
CA GLY A 10 8.32 0.58 16.49
C GLY A 10 7.96 2.03 16.18
N VAL A 11 8.78 2.96 16.63
CA VAL A 11 8.59 4.41 16.45
C VAL A 11 9.71 5.04 15.62
N GLY A 12 10.15 4.29 14.60
CA GLY A 12 10.97 4.79 13.50
C GLY A 12 10.23 5.83 12.65
N SER A 13 10.59 5.96 11.38
CA SER A 13 9.97 6.98 10.50
C SER A 13 8.46 6.78 10.34
N MET A 14 8.01 5.58 9.97
CA MET A 14 6.57 5.31 9.79
C MET A 14 5.81 5.27 11.11
N GLY A 15 6.36 4.62 12.14
CA GLY A 15 5.75 4.61 13.47
C GLY A 15 5.52 6.01 14.06
N PHE A 16 6.47 6.94 13.85
CA PHE A 16 6.28 8.34 14.25
C PHE A 16 5.12 9.01 13.50
N ASN A 17 4.97 8.75 12.20
CA ASN A 17 3.84 9.28 11.42
C ASN A 17 2.51 8.71 11.94
N HIS A 18 2.43 7.42 12.27
CA HIS A 18 1.26 6.85 12.94
C HIS A 18 0.98 7.52 14.28
N CYS A 19 2.00 7.77 15.12
CA CYS A 19 1.82 8.49 16.39
C CYS A 19 1.22 9.88 16.18
N LYS A 20 1.68 10.62 15.17
CA LYS A 20 1.11 11.93 14.79
C LYS A 20 -0.36 11.83 14.42
N ILE A 21 -0.73 10.83 13.62
CA ILE A 21 -2.11 10.60 13.21
C ILE A 21 -2.99 10.23 14.42
N LEU A 22 -2.57 9.26 15.23
CA LEU A 22 -3.31 8.83 16.42
C LEU A 22 -3.55 9.96 17.41
N HIS A 23 -2.56 10.86 17.58
CA HIS A 23 -2.71 12.05 18.42
C HIS A 23 -3.81 13.02 17.93
N MET A 24 -4.14 13.01 16.64
CA MET A 24 -5.19 13.84 16.05
C MET A 24 -6.57 13.16 16.00
N LEU A 25 -6.63 11.82 16.11
CA LEU A 25 -7.87 11.05 15.98
C LEU A 25 -8.63 11.01 17.31
N LYS A 26 -9.81 11.62 17.35
CA LYS A 26 -10.63 11.71 18.57
C LYS A 26 -11.16 10.36 19.08
N ASN A 27 -11.27 9.37 18.20
CA ASN A 27 -11.70 8.01 18.55
C ASN A 27 -10.53 7.07 18.91
N ALA A 28 -9.29 7.59 18.95
CA ALA A 28 -8.13 6.89 19.47
C ALA A 28 -7.80 7.39 20.89
N ASP A 29 -7.78 6.48 21.86
CA ASP A 29 -7.14 6.69 23.16
C ASP A 29 -5.69 6.19 23.04
N PHE A 30 -4.81 7.05 22.53
CA PHE A 30 -3.42 6.72 22.26
C PHE A 30 -2.65 6.54 23.57
N LYS A 31 -2.49 5.28 24.02
CA LYS A 31 -1.91 4.94 25.32
C LYS A 31 -0.42 5.12 25.40
N GLY A 32 0.28 4.82 24.31
CA GLY A 32 1.73 4.86 24.33
C GLY A 32 2.41 4.07 23.25
N VAL A 33 3.72 3.96 23.42
CA VAL A 33 4.62 3.40 22.43
C VAL A 33 5.57 2.39 23.06
N TYR A 34 5.99 1.43 22.25
CA TYR A 34 7.07 0.52 22.54
C TYR A 34 8.06 0.51 21.37
N ASP A 35 9.35 0.62 21.67
CA ASP A 35 10.43 0.43 20.72
C ASP A 35 11.59 -0.25 21.43
N LYS A 36 12.33 -1.11 20.72
CA LYS A 36 13.55 -1.74 21.24
C LYS A 36 14.60 -0.69 21.63
N ASP A 37 14.61 0.45 20.95
CA ASP A 37 15.41 1.61 21.32
C ASP A 37 14.62 2.44 22.35
N LEU A 38 14.99 2.28 23.62
CA LEU A 38 14.37 3.00 24.74
C LEU A 38 14.55 4.53 24.62
N LYS A 39 15.64 4.99 24.02
CA LYS A 39 15.87 6.43 23.84
C LYS A 39 14.87 6.97 22.81
N ARG A 40 14.71 6.25 21.69
CA ARG A 40 13.75 6.60 20.64
C ARG A 40 12.30 6.63 21.17
N SER A 41 11.87 5.60 21.91
CA SER A 41 10.53 5.56 22.48
C SER A 41 10.28 6.69 23.48
N LYS A 42 11.26 7.04 24.33
CA LYS A 42 11.17 8.20 25.25
C LYS A 42 11.01 9.54 24.52
N GLU A 43 11.77 9.76 23.45
CA GLU A 43 11.68 11.00 22.65
C GLU A 43 10.29 11.15 22.00
N VAL A 44 9.79 10.07 21.40
CA VAL A 44 8.48 10.06 20.74
C VAL A 44 7.34 10.17 21.76
N ALA A 45 7.39 9.41 22.86
CA ALA A 45 6.38 9.47 23.91
C ALA A 45 6.28 10.86 24.55
N LYS A 46 7.41 11.53 24.79
CA LYS A 46 7.45 12.92 25.27
C LYS A 46 6.76 13.88 24.29
N THR A 47 6.97 13.68 22.98
CA THR A 47 6.39 14.54 21.93
C THR A 47 4.87 14.49 21.94
N PHE A 48 4.28 13.31 22.18
CA PHE A 48 2.83 13.10 22.15
C PHE A 48 2.17 13.02 23.53
N ALA A 49 2.96 13.18 24.60
CA ALA A 49 2.54 13.06 26.00
C ALA A 49 1.86 11.71 26.33
N VAL A 50 2.46 10.60 25.87
CA VAL A 50 1.94 9.24 26.08
C VAL A 50 2.93 8.37 26.87
N GLN A 51 2.51 7.17 27.26
CA GLN A 51 3.34 6.25 28.04
C GLN A 51 4.44 5.59 27.18
N VAL A 52 5.61 5.38 27.77
CA VAL A 52 6.61 4.44 27.25
C VAL A 52 6.39 3.10 27.94
N PHE A 53 6.15 2.05 27.16
CA PHE A 53 6.06 0.69 27.69
C PHE A 53 7.43 0.03 27.66
N SER A 54 7.77 -0.74 28.70
CA SER A 54 9.11 -1.36 28.79
C SER A 54 9.21 -2.65 27.99
N SER A 55 8.07 -3.28 27.71
CA SER A 55 7.97 -4.45 26.86
C SER A 55 6.71 -4.41 25.99
N TYR A 56 6.73 -5.22 24.93
CA TYR A 56 5.55 -5.39 24.08
C TYR A 56 4.37 -6.02 24.84
N ASN A 57 4.63 -6.91 25.80
CA ASN A 57 3.59 -7.50 26.64
C ASN A 57 2.85 -6.44 27.46
N GLU A 58 3.59 -5.57 28.14
CA GLU A 58 3.00 -4.48 28.92
C GLU A 58 2.15 -3.55 28.05
N LEU A 59 2.59 -3.28 26.81
CA LEU A 59 1.79 -2.51 25.87
C LEU A 59 0.47 -3.22 25.55
N LEU A 60 0.53 -4.52 25.20
CA LEU A 60 -0.66 -5.30 24.87
C LEU A 60 -1.66 -5.39 26.03
N ASP A 61 -1.18 -5.44 27.27
CA ASP A 61 -2.04 -5.47 28.45
C ASP A 61 -2.82 -4.14 28.65
N ALA A 62 -2.32 -3.03 28.11
CA ALA A 62 -2.90 -1.70 28.28
C ALA A 62 -3.80 -1.22 27.14
N VAL A 63 -3.85 -1.95 26.01
CA VAL A 63 -4.53 -1.50 24.77
C VAL A 63 -5.52 -2.53 24.23
N ASP A 64 -6.45 -2.06 23.40
CA ASP A 64 -7.39 -2.88 22.63
C ASP A 64 -6.82 -3.19 21.23
N ALA A 65 -6.00 -2.27 20.69
CA ALA A 65 -5.40 -2.36 19.36
C ALA A 65 -3.92 -1.94 19.36
N VAL A 66 -3.16 -2.43 18.39
CA VAL A 66 -1.77 -2.03 18.15
C VAL A 66 -1.49 -1.73 16.69
N ILE A 67 -0.64 -0.73 16.45
CA ILE A 67 0.01 -0.49 15.17
C ILE A 67 1.43 -1.03 15.22
N ILE A 68 1.79 -1.90 14.28
CA ILE A 68 3.12 -2.54 14.18
C ILE A 68 3.85 -1.92 12.99
N ALA A 69 4.83 -1.07 13.27
CA ALA A 69 5.63 -0.33 12.29
C ALA A 69 7.14 -0.58 12.50
N VAL A 70 7.51 -1.85 12.52
CA VAL A 70 8.89 -2.35 12.69
C VAL A 70 9.47 -2.87 11.36
N GLN A 71 10.64 -3.51 11.40
CA GLN A 71 11.15 -4.24 10.23
C GLN A 71 10.29 -5.49 9.95
N THR A 72 10.10 -5.82 8.67
CA THR A 72 9.20 -6.89 8.21
C THR A 72 9.47 -8.25 8.86
N SER A 73 10.74 -8.57 9.17
CA SER A 73 11.11 -9.82 9.84
C SER A 73 10.44 -10.01 11.22
N TYR A 74 9.97 -8.93 11.86
CA TYR A 74 9.25 -8.97 13.12
C TYR A 74 7.73 -8.86 12.97
N HIS A 75 7.20 -8.61 11.77
CA HIS A 75 5.76 -8.45 11.58
C HIS A 75 5.00 -9.70 11.98
N PHE A 76 5.45 -10.88 11.55
CA PHE A 76 4.78 -12.14 11.83
C PHE A 76 4.68 -12.42 13.34
N SER A 77 5.80 -12.42 14.05
CA SER A 77 5.85 -12.79 15.47
C SER A 77 5.07 -11.81 16.35
N LEU A 78 5.17 -10.50 16.09
CA LEU A 78 4.43 -9.49 16.85
C LEU A 78 2.93 -9.54 16.55
N THR A 79 2.55 -9.65 15.27
CA THR A 79 1.14 -9.75 14.86
C THR A 79 0.49 -10.99 15.46
N LEU A 80 1.15 -12.14 15.38
CA LEU A 80 0.68 -13.39 15.97
C LEU A 80 0.43 -13.24 17.47
N GLN A 81 1.37 -12.63 18.19
CA GLN A 81 1.27 -12.43 19.63
C GLN A 81 0.11 -11.48 20.01
N ALA A 82 -0.13 -10.41 19.24
CA ALA A 82 -1.27 -9.53 19.44
C ALA A 82 -2.61 -10.25 19.21
N ILE A 83 -2.73 -11.00 18.11
CA ILE A 83 -3.95 -11.76 17.78
C ILE A 83 -4.26 -12.79 18.88
N GLN A 84 -3.25 -13.51 19.36
CA GLN A 84 -3.42 -14.48 20.46
C GLN A 84 -3.87 -13.85 21.78
N ARG A 85 -3.60 -12.55 21.98
CA ARG A 85 -4.11 -11.76 23.11
C ARG A 85 -5.44 -11.06 22.81
N GLY A 86 -6.09 -11.38 21.69
CA GLY A 86 -7.36 -10.79 21.28
C GLY A 86 -7.25 -9.31 20.90
N LYS A 87 -6.08 -8.84 20.47
CA LYS A 87 -5.86 -7.44 20.10
C LYS A 87 -6.04 -7.22 18.61
N HIS A 88 -6.67 -6.11 18.24
CA HIS A 88 -6.74 -5.68 16.84
C HIS A 88 -5.37 -5.17 16.36
N VAL A 89 -5.05 -5.37 15.09
CA VAL A 89 -3.71 -5.07 14.56
C VAL A 89 -3.80 -4.26 13.27
N LEU A 90 -3.06 -3.16 13.19
CA LEU A 90 -2.62 -2.57 11.92
C LEU A 90 -1.14 -2.90 11.77
N VAL A 91 -0.76 -3.65 10.74
CA VAL A 91 0.64 -4.01 10.49
C VAL A 91 1.12 -3.35 9.20
N GLU A 92 2.29 -2.72 9.24
CA GLU A 92 2.89 -2.08 8.08
C GLU A 92 3.18 -3.07 6.94
N LYS A 93 3.28 -2.53 5.73
CA LYS A 93 3.64 -3.33 4.55
C LYS A 93 5.16 -3.52 4.44
N PRO A 94 5.64 -4.62 3.82
CA PRO A 94 4.87 -5.79 3.38
C PRO A 94 4.34 -6.58 4.60
N PHE A 95 3.21 -7.26 4.41
CA PHE A 95 2.46 -7.92 5.49
C PHE A 95 3.34 -8.81 6.39
N VAL A 96 4.05 -9.75 5.80
CA VAL A 96 4.98 -10.68 6.46
C VAL A 96 6.09 -11.09 5.48
N SER A 97 7.04 -11.93 5.92
CA SER A 97 8.21 -12.29 5.11
C SER A 97 7.98 -13.52 4.22
N SER A 98 6.93 -14.32 4.45
CA SER A 98 6.60 -15.49 3.64
C SER A 98 5.10 -15.76 3.54
N LEU A 99 4.68 -16.45 2.47
CA LEU A 99 3.29 -16.88 2.31
C LEU A 99 2.84 -17.82 3.44
N LYS A 100 3.74 -18.68 3.93
CA LYS A 100 3.44 -19.58 5.06
C LYS A 100 3.12 -18.82 6.35
N GLU A 101 3.85 -17.74 6.65
CA GLU A 101 3.53 -16.86 7.78
C GLU A 101 2.17 -16.18 7.59
N ALA A 102 1.87 -15.74 6.36
CA ALA A 102 0.63 -15.05 6.05
C ALA A 102 -0.57 -15.99 6.19
N GLU A 103 -0.48 -17.22 5.69
CA GLU A 103 -1.50 -18.26 5.84
C GLU A 103 -1.82 -18.57 7.31
N GLN A 104 -0.80 -18.58 8.18
CA GLN A 104 -1.01 -18.80 9.61
C GLN A 104 -1.81 -17.67 10.24
N ILE A 105 -1.50 -16.41 9.90
CA ILE A 105 -2.28 -15.26 10.39
C ILE A 105 -3.71 -15.30 9.81
N ILE A 106 -3.87 -15.58 8.52
CA ILE A 106 -5.18 -15.71 7.86
C ILE A 106 -6.07 -16.70 8.62
N ARG A 107 -5.57 -17.90 8.93
CA ARG A 107 -6.35 -18.91 9.67
C ARG A 107 -6.84 -18.40 11.02
N LEU A 108 -6.01 -17.63 11.74
CA LEU A 108 -6.38 -17.08 13.04
C LEU A 108 -7.40 -15.93 12.91
N VAL A 109 -7.28 -15.11 11.87
CA VAL A 109 -8.24 -14.03 11.59
C VAL A 109 -9.59 -14.61 11.19
N ASP A 110 -9.62 -15.63 10.32
CA ASP A 110 -10.85 -16.28 9.85
C ASP A 110 -11.59 -17.03 10.97
N GLN A 111 -10.86 -17.47 12.01
CA GLN A 111 -11.43 -18.16 13.17
C GLN A 111 -11.74 -17.22 14.34
N GLY A 112 -11.22 -15.99 14.30
CA GLY A 112 -11.25 -15.05 15.41
C GLY A 112 -12.21 -13.88 15.19
N SER A 113 -12.29 -13.01 16.19
CA SER A 113 -13.04 -11.75 16.13
C SER A 113 -12.14 -10.51 16.04
N VAL A 114 -10.83 -10.72 15.87
CA VAL A 114 -9.86 -9.62 15.78
C VAL A 114 -9.83 -9.06 14.36
N ILE A 115 -9.62 -7.75 14.28
CA ILE A 115 -9.47 -7.03 13.01
C ILE A 115 -7.98 -6.89 12.75
N VAL A 116 -7.53 -7.36 11.59
CA VAL A 116 -6.15 -7.21 11.12
C VAL A 116 -6.16 -6.48 9.79
N GLN A 117 -5.61 -5.26 9.80
CA GLN A 117 -5.44 -4.42 8.62
C GLN A 117 -3.96 -4.37 8.24
N VAL A 118 -3.67 -4.38 6.94
CA VAL A 118 -2.31 -4.18 6.42
C VAL A 118 -2.15 -2.77 5.87
N GLY A 119 -1.00 -2.14 6.16
CA GLY A 119 -0.65 -0.75 5.84
C GLY A 119 -0.39 -0.45 4.36
N HIS A 120 -1.30 -0.88 3.48
CA HIS A 120 -1.31 -0.49 2.06
C HIS A 120 -1.88 0.92 1.88
N VAL A 121 -1.16 1.92 2.39
CA VAL A 121 -1.61 3.31 2.49
C VAL A 121 -2.09 3.92 1.16
N GLU A 122 -1.55 3.50 0.02
CA GLU A 122 -1.95 4.02 -1.29
C GLU A 122 -3.41 3.64 -1.66
N ARG A 123 -3.99 2.60 -1.05
CA ARG A 123 -5.42 2.26 -1.17
C ARG A 123 -6.34 3.31 -0.55
N PHE A 124 -5.79 4.17 0.30
CA PHE A 124 -6.44 5.33 0.89
C PHE A 124 -6.05 6.64 0.19
N ASN A 125 -5.26 6.59 -0.89
CA ASN A 125 -4.94 7.78 -1.67
C ASN A 125 -6.23 8.33 -2.33
N PRO A 126 -6.60 9.60 -2.10
CA PRO A 126 -7.80 10.18 -2.68
C PRO A 126 -7.82 10.09 -4.21
N THR A 127 -6.67 10.23 -4.85
CA THR A 127 -6.51 10.12 -6.31
C THR A 127 -6.98 8.76 -6.82
N LEU A 128 -6.63 7.69 -6.11
CA LEU A 128 -7.05 6.34 -6.45
C LEU A 128 -8.55 6.15 -6.24
N LYS A 129 -9.11 6.69 -5.15
CA LYS A 129 -10.56 6.70 -4.88
C LYS A 129 -11.36 7.39 -5.98
N TYR A 130 -10.85 8.47 -6.57
CA TYR A 130 -11.51 9.13 -7.70
C TYR A 130 -11.27 8.39 -9.02
N LEU A 131 -10.06 7.87 -9.25
CA LEU A 131 -9.75 7.04 -10.42
C LEU A 131 -10.70 5.84 -10.51
N SER A 132 -10.88 5.08 -9.42
CA SER A 132 -11.74 3.90 -9.40
C SER A 132 -13.22 4.22 -9.64
N LYS A 133 -13.68 5.42 -9.27
CA LYS A 133 -15.06 5.88 -9.54
C LYS A 133 -15.31 6.24 -11.00
N VAL A 134 -14.30 6.76 -11.69
CA VAL A 134 -14.43 7.24 -13.08
C VAL A 134 -14.09 6.14 -14.09
N MET A 135 -13.20 5.22 -13.69
CA MET A 135 -12.82 4.06 -14.50
C MET A 135 -14.04 3.15 -14.73
N ASN A 136 -14.12 2.59 -15.93
CA ASN A 136 -15.09 1.57 -16.30
C ASN A 136 -14.38 0.22 -16.51
N PRO A 137 -14.53 -0.74 -15.58
CA PRO A 137 -13.88 -2.05 -15.68
C PRO A 137 -14.19 -2.81 -16.98
N ASN A 138 -15.36 -2.62 -17.58
CA ASN A 138 -15.77 -3.32 -18.83
C ASN A 138 -15.06 -2.78 -20.08
N ASN A 139 -14.45 -1.61 -19.98
CA ASN A 139 -13.72 -0.95 -21.07
C ASN A 139 -12.21 -0.97 -20.85
N LEU A 140 -11.75 -1.54 -19.73
CA LEU A 140 -10.35 -1.57 -19.35
C LEU A 140 -9.54 -2.45 -20.31
N ILE A 141 -8.50 -1.87 -20.91
CA ILE A 141 -7.55 -2.57 -21.80
C ILE A 141 -6.25 -2.83 -21.05
N SER A 142 -5.67 -1.77 -20.46
CA SER A 142 -4.41 -1.89 -19.74
C SER A 142 -4.21 -0.87 -18.64
N ILE A 143 -3.36 -1.22 -17.68
CA ILE A 143 -2.88 -0.31 -16.64
C ILE A 143 -1.36 -0.30 -16.65
N GLU A 144 -0.75 0.88 -16.74
CA GLU A 144 0.67 1.06 -16.52
C GLU A 144 0.91 1.78 -15.19
N ALA A 145 1.76 1.21 -14.33
CA ALA A 145 2.17 1.81 -13.08
C ALA A 145 3.67 2.16 -13.12
N ARG A 146 4.00 3.42 -12.79
CA ARG A 146 5.37 3.90 -12.68
C ARG A 146 5.64 4.41 -11.28
N ARG A 147 6.56 3.75 -10.56
CA ARG A 147 6.98 4.13 -9.21
C ARG A 147 8.48 4.31 -9.12
N PHE A 148 8.89 5.56 -9.18
CA PHE A 148 10.29 5.97 -9.25
C PHE A 148 10.63 6.90 -8.08
N GLY A 149 11.86 6.79 -7.59
CA GLY A 149 12.42 7.75 -6.66
C GLY A 149 13.47 7.14 -5.74
N VAL A 150 14.49 7.93 -5.44
CA VAL A 150 15.51 7.56 -4.45
C VAL A 150 14.89 7.55 -3.05
N PRO A 151 15.03 6.45 -2.29
CA PRO A 151 14.51 6.38 -0.94
C PRO A 151 15.30 7.26 0.01
N ASN A 152 14.60 7.92 0.93
CA ASN A 152 15.22 8.77 1.96
C ASN A 152 15.72 7.98 3.19
N ARG A 153 15.83 6.66 3.08
CA ARG A 153 16.19 5.73 4.15
C ARG A 153 16.97 4.56 3.57
N ASN A 154 17.79 3.90 4.39
CA ASN A 154 18.41 2.63 4.01
C ASN A 154 17.33 1.55 3.93
N ILE A 155 17.22 0.90 2.78
CA ILE A 155 16.24 -0.15 2.52
C ILE A 155 16.98 -1.45 2.30
N GLU A 156 16.81 -2.38 3.24
CA GLU A 156 17.38 -3.72 3.18
C GLU A 156 16.59 -4.64 2.23
N THR A 157 15.31 -4.34 1.99
CA THR A 157 14.42 -5.12 1.13
C THR A 157 14.55 -4.79 -0.36
N ASP A 158 14.16 -5.71 -1.24
CA ASP A 158 14.15 -5.52 -2.70
C ASP A 158 13.13 -4.47 -3.17
N VAL A 159 13.35 -3.90 -4.36
CA VAL A 159 12.50 -2.83 -4.92
C VAL A 159 11.06 -3.29 -5.11
N ILE A 160 10.87 -4.60 -5.32
CA ILE A 160 9.55 -5.20 -5.48
C ILE A 160 8.76 -5.10 -4.17
N LEU A 161 9.33 -5.59 -3.07
CA LEU A 161 8.66 -5.64 -1.76
C LEU A 161 8.57 -4.27 -1.07
N ASP A 162 9.43 -3.30 -1.42
CA ASP A 162 9.30 -1.95 -0.87
C ASP A 162 8.43 -1.01 -1.72
N LEU A 163 8.64 -0.98 -3.04
CA LEU A 163 7.98 -0.04 -3.95
C LEU A 163 6.87 -0.72 -4.75
N MET A 164 7.20 -1.72 -5.57
CA MET A 164 6.27 -2.30 -6.56
C MET A 164 5.02 -2.90 -5.92
N ILE A 165 5.13 -3.43 -4.69
CA ILE A 165 4.01 -4.04 -3.96
C ILE A 165 2.81 -3.10 -3.78
N HIS A 166 3.03 -1.79 -3.72
CA HIS A 166 1.95 -0.81 -3.70
C HIS A 166 1.16 -0.85 -5.00
N ASP A 167 1.86 -0.89 -6.13
CA ASP A 167 1.23 -0.87 -7.45
C ASP A 167 0.60 -2.22 -7.80
N ILE A 168 1.19 -3.32 -7.33
CA ILE A 168 0.61 -4.67 -7.42
C ILE A 168 -0.76 -4.68 -6.73
N ASP A 169 -0.82 -4.27 -5.46
CA ASP A 169 -2.07 -4.22 -4.70
C ASP A 169 -3.13 -3.31 -5.37
N ILE A 170 -2.73 -2.13 -5.85
CA ILE A 170 -3.63 -1.22 -6.58
C ILE A 170 -4.16 -1.88 -7.86
N ILE A 171 -3.31 -2.52 -8.65
CA ILE A 171 -3.72 -3.15 -9.91
C ILE A 171 -4.67 -4.32 -9.63
N LEU A 172 -4.40 -5.14 -8.62
CA LEU A 172 -5.28 -6.24 -8.22
C LEU A 172 -6.67 -5.72 -7.83
N GLU A 173 -6.77 -4.59 -7.12
CA GLU A 173 -8.04 -3.92 -6.83
C GLU A 173 -8.75 -3.42 -8.10
N LEU A 174 -8.03 -2.66 -8.93
CA LEU A 174 -8.62 -1.96 -10.06
C LEU A 174 -9.10 -2.92 -11.15
N VAL A 175 -8.32 -3.97 -11.44
CA VAL A 175 -8.67 -4.95 -12.48
C VAL A 175 -9.72 -5.93 -11.98
N ASN A 176 -9.67 -6.30 -10.69
CA ASN A 176 -10.61 -7.23 -10.03
C ASN A 176 -10.94 -8.48 -10.88
N SER A 177 -9.90 -9.14 -11.39
CA SER A 177 -9.99 -10.36 -12.20
C SER A 177 -8.89 -11.33 -11.75
N PRO A 178 -9.08 -12.65 -11.91
CA PRO A 178 -8.01 -13.62 -11.72
C PRO A 178 -6.80 -13.31 -12.61
N LEU A 179 -5.61 -13.45 -12.04
CA LEU A 179 -4.33 -13.37 -12.73
C LEU A 179 -4.10 -14.66 -13.54
N LEU A 180 -3.54 -14.54 -14.74
CA LEU A 180 -3.22 -15.66 -15.61
C LEU A 180 -1.72 -15.90 -15.69
N ASN A 181 -0.95 -14.86 -16.02
CA ASN A 181 0.51 -14.94 -16.13
C ASN A 181 1.19 -13.75 -15.46
N VAL A 182 2.39 -14.02 -14.96
CA VAL A 182 3.33 -13.04 -14.43
C VAL A 182 4.65 -13.21 -15.16
N SER A 183 5.25 -12.11 -15.58
CA SER A 183 6.65 -12.10 -16.03
C SER A 183 7.36 -10.85 -15.53
N GLY A 184 8.68 -10.93 -15.38
CA GLY A 184 9.46 -9.81 -14.87
C GLY A 184 10.91 -9.83 -15.32
N VAL A 185 11.51 -8.64 -15.34
CA VAL A 185 12.94 -8.44 -15.51
C VAL A 185 13.43 -7.46 -14.44
N GLY A 186 14.66 -7.66 -13.96
CA GLY A 186 15.22 -6.88 -12.87
C GLY A 186 16.63 -6.40 -13.16
N TYR A 187 16.99 -5.28 -12.54
CA TYR A 187 18.35 -4.77 -12.43
C TYR A 187 18.81 -4.90 -10.98
N TYR A 188 19.93 -5.59 -10.78
CA TYR A 188 20.54 -5.78 -9.49
C TYR A 188 21.61 -4.72 -9.24
N ASN A 189 21.90 -4.47 -7.97
CA ASN A 189 23.07 -3.71 -7.56
C ASN A 189 24.38 -4.39 -8.06
N GLU A 190 25.50 -3.68 -7.94
CA GLU A 190 26.82 -4.17 -8.41
C GLU A 190 27.23 -5.50 -7.78
N GLU A 191 26.84 -5.76 -6.53
CA GLU A 191 27.08 -7.04 -5.84
C GLU A 191 26.18 -8.19 -6.35
N GLY A 192 25.17 -7.89 -7.16
CA GLY A 192 24.22 -8.86 -7.69
C GLY A 192 23.24 -9.45 -6.67
N LYS A 193 23.12 -8.84 -5.49
CA LYS A 193 22.37 -9.36 -4.33
C LYS A 193 20.98 -8.75 -4.17
N GLN A 194 20.81 -7.48 -4.53
CA GLN A 194 19.58 -6.74 -4.26
C GLN A 194 19.01 -6.13 -5.54
N LEU A 195 17.70 -6.25 -5.74
CA LEU A 195 16.99 -5.63 -6.86
C LEU A 195 16.78 -4.14 -6.61
N GLU A 196 17.33 -3.31 -7.49
CA GLU A 196 17.23 -1.85 -7.44
C GLU A 196 16.20 -1.28 -8.43
N ALA A 197 16.01 -1.96 -9.55
CA ALA A 197 14.91 -1.69 -10.47
C ALA A 197 14.28 -2.99 -10.97
N ALA A 198 12.99 -2.96 -11.24
CA ALA A 198 12.25 -4.09 -11.77
C ALA A 198 11.14 -3.60 -12.71
N SER A 199 10.89 -4.39 -13.75
CA SER A 199 9.75 -4.27 -14.65
C SER A 199 8.98 -5.58 -14.61
N ALA A 200 7.66 -5.52 -14.52
CA ALA A 200 6.79 -6.69 -14.55
C ALA A 200 5.61 -6.50 -15.49
N LEU A 201 5.13 -7.61 -16.06
CA LEU A 201 3.92 -7.68 -16.87
C LEU A 201 2.97 -8.72 -16.26
N LEU A 202 1.74 -8.28 -15.99
CA LEU A 202 0.65 -9.09 -15.46
C LEU A 202 -0.43 -9.23 -16.53
N SER A 203 -0.96 -10.43 -16.74
CA SER A 203 -2.13 -10.64 -17.59
C SER A 203 -3.29 -11.23 -16.80
N PHE A 204 -4.51 -10.80 -17.11
CA PHE A 204 -5.71 -11.16 -16.35
C PHE A 204 -6.72 -11.90 -17.23
N LYS A 205 -7.57 -12.72 -16.60
CA LYS A 205 -8.58 -13.54 -17.26
C LYS A 205 -9.59 -12.73 -18.08
N ASN A 206 -9.87 -11.49 -17.67
CA ASN A 206 -10.75 -10.56 -18.40
C ASN A 206 -10.09 -9.93 -19.65
N GLY A 207 -8.84 -10.30 -19.98
CA GLY A 207 -8.10 -9.77 -21.12
C GLY A 207 -7.35 -8.46 -20.85
N CYS A 208 -7.49 -7.88 -19.65
CA CYS A 208 -6.67 -6.75 -19.22
C CYS A 208 -5.22 -7.21 -19.01
N PHE A 209 -4.26 -6.34 -19.28
CA PHE A 209 -2.87 -6.54 -18.88
C PHE A 209 -2.33 -5.31 -18.15
N ALA A 210 -1.38 -5.50 -17.26
CA ALA A 210 -0.77 -4.41 -16.51
C ALA A 210 0.75 -4.46 -16.56
N SER A 211 1.38 -3.31 -16.79
CA SER A 211 2.84 -3.15 -16.78
C SER A 211 3.25 -2.33 -15.56
N LEU A 212 4.18 -2.85 -14.78
CA LEU A 212 4.68 -2.22 -13.57
C LEU A 212 6.16 -1.91 -13.74
N LEU A 213 6.54 -0.65 -13.57
CA LEU A 213 7.93 -0.23 -13.54
C LEU A 213 8.25 0.39 -12.19
N SER A 214 9.23 -0.18 -11.49
CA SER A 214 9.72 0.34 -10.22
C SER A 214 11.23 0.53 -10.26
N SER A 215 11.70 1.68 -9.77
CA SER A 215 13.14 1.98 -9.70
C SER A 215 13.46 2.89 -8.52
N ARG A 216 14.40 2.44 -7.68
CA ARG A 216 14.95 3.25 -6.58
C ARG A 216 16.13 4.15 -7.01
N LEU A 217 16.58 4.03 -8.26
CA LEU A 217 17.73 4.75 -8.81
C LEU A 217 17.32 6.03 -9.55
N SER A 218 16.06 6.11 -9.96
CA SER A 218 15.57 7.24 -10.74
C SER A 218 15.47 8.51 -9.88
N LEU A 219 16.12 9.58 -10.34
CA LEU A 219 16.06 10.91 -9.72
C LEU A 219 14.72 11.62 -9.99
N ASP A 220 14.01 11.21 -11.04
CA ASP A 220 12.69 11.74 -11.41
C ASP A 220 11.60 11.01 -10.63
N LYS A 221 11.30 11.53 -9.43
CA LYS A 221 10.34 10.93 -8.50
C LYS A 221 8.93 10.92 -9.09
N LYS A 222 8.42 9.73 -9.40
CA LYS A 222 7.09 9.52 -10.00
C LYS A 222 6.28 8.48 -9.22
N ARG A 223 4.97 8.72 -9.10
CA ARG A 223 3.97 7.71 -8.73
C ARG A 223 2.77 7.92 -9.64
N GLY A 224 2.80 7.26 -10.79
CA GLY A 224 1.82 7.44 -11.86
C GLY A 224 1.08 6.15 -12.16
N LEU A 225 -0.23 6.27 -12.37
CA LEU A 225 -1.07 5.23 -12.98
C LEU A 225 -1.60 5.77 -14.31
N TYR A 226 -1.47 4.97 -15.35
CA TYR A 226 -1.90 5.27 -16.70
C TYR A 226 -2.86 4.17 -17.15
N VAL A 227 -4.14 4.51 -17.23
CA VAL A 227 -5.20 3.54 -17.50
C VAL A 227 -5.69 3.76 -18.92
N THR A 228 -5.61 2.73 -19.74
CA THR A 228 -6.12 2.74 -21.11
C THR A 228 -7.46 2.02 -21.14
N GLU A 229 -8.49 2.71 -21.58
CA GLU A 229 -9.80 2.17 -21.87
C GLU A 229 -10.07 2.22 -23.40
N LYS A 230 -11.11 1.51 -23.86
CA LYS A 230 -11.52 1.49 -25.28
C LYS A 230 -11.70 2.88 -25.92
N SER A 231 -12.20 3.86 -25.15
CA SER A 231 -12.54 5.19 -25.66
C SER A 231 -11.84 6.34 -24.93
N ARG A 232 -11.14 6.06 -23.83
CA ARG A 232 -10.55 7.06 -22.93
C ARG A 232 -9.18 6.62 -22.46
N PHE A 233 -8.39 7.60 -22.03
CA PHE A 233 -7.14 7.36 -21.31
C PHE A 233 -7.16 8.18 -20.03
N LEU A 234 -6.81 7.57 -18.90
CA LEU A 234 -6.76 8.24 -17.61
C LEU A 234 -5.32 8.26 -17.09
N LYS A 235 -4.88 9.43 -16.62
CA LYS A 235 -3.56 9.63 -16.03
C LYS A 235 -3.73 10.15 -14.62
N ALA A 236 -3.42 9.32 -13.64
CA ALA A 236 -3.42 9.65 -12.23
C ALA A 236 -1.99 9.83 -11.71
N ASN A 237 -1.73 10.93 -11.01
CA ASN A 237 -0.49 11.17 -10.28
C ASN A 237 -0.78 11.12 -8.78
N LEU A 238 -0.31 10.06 -8.14
CA LEU A 238 -0.54 9.80 -6.71
C LEU A 238 0.26 10.73 -5.79
N LEU A 239 1.35 11.35 -6.30
CA LEU A 239 2.13 12.36 -5.55
C LEU A 239 1.46 13.73 -5.57
N THR A 240 1.12 14.22 -6.76
CA THR A 240 0.56 15.58 -6.94
C THR A 240 -0.95 15.63 -6.73
N LYS A 241 -1.60 14.48 -6.56
CA LYS A 241 -3.06 14.33 -6.41
C LYS A 241 -3.82 14.90 -7.61
N GLU A 242 -3.37 14.55 -8.80
CA GLU A 242 -3.96 14.99 -10.06
C GLU A 242 -4.50 13.81 -10.84
N LEU A 243 -5.68 13.98 -11.44
CA LEU A 243 -6.27 13.02 -12.37
C LEU A 243 -6.67 13.76 -13.64
N ASN A 244 -6.13 13.32 -14.78
CA ASN A 244 -6.48 13.83 -16.09
C ASN A 244 -7.18 12.74 -16.90
N ILE A 245 -8.30 13.09 -17.53
CA ILE A 245 -9.10 12.18 -18.36
C ILE A 245 -9.02 12.69 -19.80
N TYR A 246 -8.50 11.86 -20.69
CA TYR A 246 -8.34 12.14 -22.09
C TYR A 246 -9.47 11.41 -22.84
N GLN A 247 -10.30 12.17 -23.56
CA GLN A 247 -11.42 11.62 -24.31
C GLN A 247 -11.33 12.05 -25.78
N LYS A 248 -11.61 11.12 -26.69
CA LYS A 248 -11.73 11.44 -28.12
C LYS A 248 -12.95 12.33 -28.34
N THR A 249 -12.79 13.40 -29.11
CA THR A 249 -13.90 14.24 -29.55
C THR A 249 -14.46 13.75 -30.88
N ASN A 250 -15.78 13.57 -30.94
CA ASN A 250 -16.50 13.36 -32.20
C ASN A 250 -17.05 14.68 -32.79
N LEU A 251 -16.50 15.83 -32.36
CA LEU A 251 -16.97 17.13 -32.83
C LEU A 251 -16.54 17.36 -34.28
N SER A 252 -17.50 17.73 -35.12
CA SER A 252 -17.26 18.16 -36.50
C SER A 252 -16.37 19.40 -36.53
N PRO A 253 -15.57 19.62 -37.59
CA PRO A 253 -14.66 20.76 -37.71
C PRO A 253 -15.38 22.08 -37.45
N PHE A 254 -14.73 22.98 -36.70
CA PHE A 254 -15.32 24.25 -36.27
C PHE A 254 -15.51 25.26 -37.40
N ASP A 255 -14.80 25.11 -38.52
CA ASP A 255 -15.07 25.81 -39.76
C ASP A 255 -14.15 25.24 -40.85
N SER A 256 -14.47 25.54 -42.11
CA SER A 256 -13.94 24.88 -43.32
C SER A 256 -12.43 24.83 -43.55
N HIS A 257 -11.53 25.28 -42.65
CA HIS A 257 -10.07 25.21 -42.85
C HIS A 257 -9.31 24.67 -41.61
N SER A 258 -8.80 23.44 -41.75
CA SER A 258 -7.60 22.88 -41.09
C SER A 258 -7.44 22.93 -39.56
N CYS A 259 -8.52 22.96 -38.77
CA CYS A 259 -8.44 22.77 -37.33
C CYS A 259 -9.31 21.59 -36.91
N HIS A 260 -8.67 20.50 -36.46
CA HIS A 260 -9.34 19.31 -35.94
C HIS A 260 -9.06 19.20 -34.44
N LEU A 261 -10.10 19.13 -33.62
CA LEU A 261 -9.97 18.79 -32.21
C LEU A 261 -9.61 17.30 -32.11
N GLU A 262 -8.40 17.01 -31.64
CA GLU A 262 -7.94 15.62 -31.48
C GLU A 262 -8.55 14.96 -30.22
N HIS A 263 -8.47 15.65 -29.07
CA HIS A 263 -8.98 15.14 -27.79
C HIS A 263 -9.28 16.27 -26.79
N ILE A 264 -10.18 16.01 -25.84
CA ILE A 264 -10.42 16.85 -24.67
C ILE A 264 -9.68 16.27 -23.47
N ILE A 265 -9.07 17.14 -22.66
CA ILE A 265 -8.47 16.79 -21.38
C ILE A 265 -9.31 17.40 -20.26
N GLU A 266 -9.98 16.55 -19.49
CA GLU A 266 -10.64 16.96 -18.25
C GLU A 266 -9.68 16.79 -17.08
N LYS A 267 -9.36 17.91 -16.41
CA LYS A 267 -8.54 17.90 -15.20
C LYS A 267 -9.44 17.85 -13.96
N VAL A 268 -9.40 16.73 -13.25
CA VAL A 268 -10.15 16.53 -12.01
C VAL A 268 -9.33 17.08 -10.84
N LYS A 269 -9.88 18.08 -10.16
CA LYS A 269 -9.28 18.62 -8.93
C LYS A 269 -9.67 17.76 -7.74
N ILE A 270 -8.69 17.12 -7.11
CA ILE A 270 -8.89 16.22 -5.98
C ILE A 270 -8.67 16.99 -4.67
N PRO A 271 -9.61 16.94 -3.71
CA PRO A 271 -9.41 17.50 -2.38
C PRO A 271 -8.17 16.91 -1.70
N TYR A 272 -7.45 17.73 -0.94
CA TYR A 272 -6.33 17.23 -0.16
C TYR A 272 -6.85 16.50 1.07
N GLU A 273 -6.64 15.17 1.09
CA GLU A 273 -6.75 14.35 2.29
C GLU A 273 -5.44 13.56 2.47
N GLU A 274 -5.00 13.38 3.71
CA GLU A 274 -3.79 12.62 4.03
C GLU A 274 -4.13 11.12 4.07
N ALA A 275 -3.53 10.32 3.19
CA ALA A 275 -3.87 8.90 3.06
C ALA A 275 -3.62 8.10 4.35
N LEU A 276 -2.54 8.41 5.07
CA LEU A 276 -2.24 7.77 6.36
C LEU A 276 -3.29 8.09 7.42
N TYR A 277 -3.81 9.33 7.43
CA TYR A 277 -4.92 9.70 8.31
C TYR A 277 -6.16 8.83 8.02
N LEU A 278 -6.53 8.71 6.74
CA LEU A 278 -7.68 7.92 6.30
C LEU A 278 -7.51 6.43 6.61
N GLU A 279 -6.30 5.90 6.46
CA GLU A 279 -5.98 4.50 6.79
C GLU A 279 -6.19 4.18 8.28
N ASN A 280 -5.66 5.03 9.17
CA ASN A 280 -5.76 4.84 10.61
C ASN A 280 -7.21 5.06 11.08
N GLN A 281 -7.89 6.05 10.50
CA GLN A 281 -9.31 6.29 10.76
C GLN A 281 -10.16 5.08 10.34
N HIS A 282 -9.92 4.52 9.15
CA HIS A 282 -10.62 3.32 8.65
C HIS A 282 -10.39 2.11 9.56
N PHE A 283 -9.17 1.92 10.06
CA PHE A 283 -8.85 0.84 10.99
C PHE A 283 -9.69 0.93 12.27
N LEU A 284 -9.75 2.10 12.90
CA LEU A 284 -10.56 2.31 14.11
C LEU A 284 -12.06 2.13 13.82
N GLN A 285 -12.54 2.63 12.68
CA GLN A 285 -13.94 2.44 12.26
C GLN A 285 -14.27 0.95 12.03
N SER A 286 -13.33 0.18 11.48
CA SER A 286 -13.51 -1.26 11.25
C SER A 286 -13.63 -2.03 12.57
N ILE A 287 -12.86 -1.62 13.59
CA ILE A 287 -12.97 -2.15 14.96
C ILE A 287 -14.33 -1.80 15.57
N GLU A 288 -14.71 -0.52 15.52
CA GLU A 288 -15.98 -0.04 16.08
C GLU A 288 -17.20 -0.71 15.43
N ALA A 289 -17.16 -0.90 14.12
CA ALA A 289 -18.23 -1.53 13.35
C ALA A 289 -18.19 -3.07 13.37
N GLN A 290 -17.11 -3.67 13.88
CA GLN A 290 -16.82 -5.11 13.77
C GLN A 290 -16.92 -5.61 12.32
N GLN A 291 -16.38 -4.83 11.39
CA GLN A 291 -16.38 -5.15 9.96
C GLN A 291 -14.96 -5.40 9.46
N PRO A 292 -14.79 -6.29 8.45
CA PRO A 292 -13.51 -6.47 7.81
C PRO A 292 -12.94 -5.13 7.30
N PRO A 293 -11.63 -4.88 7.47
CA PRO A 293 -11.02 -3.66 6.97
C PRO A 293 -10.97 -3.69 5.44
N LYS A 294 -10.79 -2.52 4.81
CA LYS A 294 -10.70 -2.40 3.35
C LYS A 294 -9.54 -3.23 2.79
N ILE A 295 -8.44 -3.33 3.53
CA ILE A 295 -7.27 -4.13 3.20
C ILE A 295 -6.98 -5.04 4.38
N GLY A 296 -7.57 -6.23 4.33
CA GLY A 296 -7.30 -7.28 5.31
C GLY A 296 -6.09 -8.12 4.92
N VAL A 297 -5.95 -9.22 5.65
CA VAL A 297 -4.88 -10.20 5.44
C VAL A 297 -4.99 -10.93 4.10
N HIS A 298 -6.21 -11.06 3.55
CA HIS A 298 -6.47 -11.74 2.28
C HIS A 298 -6.02 -10.93 1.07
N GLU A 299 -6.32 -9.62 1.05
CA GLU A 299 -5.86 -8.73 -0.02
C GLU A 299 -4.34 -8.61 0.01
N ALA A 300 -3.77 -8.43 1.21
CA ALA A 300 -2.33 -8.32 1.38
C ALA A 300 -1.60 -9.63 1.02
N PHE A 301 -2.19 -10.79 1.28
CA PHE A 301 -1.67 -12.08 0.85
C PHE A 301 -1.55 -12.15 -0.68
N LYS A 302 -2.61 -11.80 -1.42
CA LYS A 302 -2.59 -11.80 -2.89
C LYS A 302 -1.51 -10.86 -3.44
N ALA A 303 -1.37 -9.68 -2.84
CA ALA A 303 -0.31 -8.74 -3.25
C ALA A 303 1.10 -9.29 -2.97
N LEU A 304 1.28 -9.96 -1.83
CA LEU A 304 2.55 -10.60 -1.47
C LEU A 304 2.87 -11.79 -2.38
N GLU A 305 1.89 -12.63 -2.69
CA GLU A 305 2.00 -13.77 -3.60
C GLU A 305 2.51 -13.33 -4.98
N VAL A 306 1.86 -12.34 -5.59
CA VAL A 306 2.28 -11.80 -6.88
C VAL A 306 3.65 -11.14 -6.80
N ALA A 307 3.96 -10.43 -5.70
CA ALA A 307 5.28 -9.83 -5.52
C ALA A 307 6.41 -10.87 -5.45
N LEU A 308 6.16 -12.00 -4.78
CA LEU A 308 7.12 -13.10 -4.68
C LEU A 308 7.24 -13.85 -6.01
N GLU A 309 6.13 -14.07 -6.72
CA GLU A 309 6.13 -14.68 -8.06
C GLU A 309 6.93 -13.84 -9.07
N ILE A 310 6.76 -12.51 -9.09
CA ILE A 310 7.57 -11.61 -9.93
C ILE A 310 9.06 -11.76 -9.60
N LYS A 311 9.39 -11.81 -8.31
CA LYS A 311 10.79 -11.95 -7.86
C LYS A 311 11.39 -13.28 -8.32
N GLU A 312 10.65 -14.38 -8.16
CA GLU A 312 11.05 -15.71 -8.61
C GLU A 312 11.30 -15.74 -10.12
N GLN A 313 10.39 -15.21 -10.93
CA GLN A 313 10.55 -15.11 -12.39
C GLN A 313 11.81 -14.33 -12.81
N ILE A 314 12.14 -13.25 -12.10
CA ILE A 314 13.35 -12.47 -12.35
C ILE A 314 14.62 -13.26 -11.99
N GLU A 315 14.59 -13.99 -10.88
CA GLU A 315 15.71 -14.83 -10.44
C GLU A 315 15.95 -16.02 -11.37
N GLU A 316 14.89 -16.66 -11.86
CA GLU A 316 14.97 -17.73 -12.87
C GLU A 316 15.57 -17.21 -14.18
N GLY A 317 15.07 -16.07 -14.68
CA GLY A 317 15.59 -15.43 -15.90
C GLY A 317 17.06 -15.00 -15.80
N LYS A 318 17.58 -14.79 -14.59
CA LYS A 318 19.01 -14.57 -14.34
C LYS A 318 19.83 -15.86 -14.43
N ARG A 319 19.30 -16.99 -13.95
CA ARG A 319 19.99 -18.30 -13.98
C ARG A 319 20.07 -18.91 -15.38
N SER A 320 19.14 -18.54 -16.27
CA SER A 320 19.12 -19.01 -17.66
C SER A 320 20.03 -18.22 -18.61
N LYS A 321 20.78 -17.22 -18.12
CA LYS A 321 21.78 -16.44 -18.87
C LYS A 321 23.19 -16.83 -18.46
#